data_AF-A0A1U7US11-F1
#
_entry.id   AF-A0A1U7US11-F1
#
_cell.length_a   1.000
_cell.length_b   1.000
_cell.length_c   1.000
_cell.angle_alpha   90.00
_cell.angle_beta   90.00
_cell.angle_gamma   90.00
#
_symmetry.space_group_name_H-M   'P 1'
#
loop_
_entity.id
_entity.type
_entity.pdbx_description
1 polymer ?
#
loop_
_entity_poly.entity_id
_entity_poly.type
_entity_poly.pdbx_seq_one_letter_code
_entity_poly.pdbx_strand_id
1 'polypeptide(L)'
;GGRTTNAGRHEAKALSLPVYPSPNLQVYFGRWLIEGGPLVVLLDVGASAWALERWKGELWDTCNIGVPWYDREANDAVLFGFLTTWFLGEFLAQSEEKPHVVAHFHEWLAGIGLCLCRARRLPVATIFTTHATLLGRYLCAGAVDFYNNLENFNVDKEAGERQIYHRYCMERAAAHCAHVFTTVSQITAIEAQHLLKRKP
;
A
#
# COMPACT_ATOMS: atom_id res chain seq x y z
N GLY A 1 -38.11 -30.04 29.67
CA GLY A 1 -36.66 -29.80 29.66
C GLY A 1 -36.12 -30.13 28.29
N GLY A 2 -35.60 -29.14 27.58
CA GLY A 2 -34.97 -29.31 26.27
C GLY A 2 -34.19 -28.03 25.96
N ARG A 3 -32.89 -28.04 26.29
CA ARG A 3 -31.99 -26.89 26.18
C ARG A 3 -31.73 -26.58 24.71
N THR A 4 -32.06 -25.35 24.32
CA THR A 4 -31.56 -24.68 23.13
C THR A 4 -30.04 -24.49 23.25
N THR A 5 -29.30 -24.99 22.27
CA THR A 5 -27.85 -24.75 22.15
C THR A 5 -27.63 -23.34 21.64
N ASN A 6 -27.22 -22.46 22.55
CA ASN A 6 -26.89 -21.07 22.25
C ASN A 6 -25.57 -21.04 21.46
N ALA A 7 -25.64 -20.71 20.17
CA ALA A 7 -24.46 -20.50 19.34
C ALA A 7 -23.71 -19.26 19.85
N GLY A 8 -22.46 -19.45 20.24
CA GLY A 8 -21.62 -18.40 20.80
C GLY A 8 -21.48 -17.22 19.83
N ARG A 9 -22.10 -16.09 20.18
CA ARG A 9 -21.73 -14.78 19.65
C ARG A 9 -20.31 -14.49 20.13
N HIS A 10 -19.34 -14.57 19.22
CA HIS A 10 -18.05 -13.93 19.43
C HIS A 10 -18.29 -12.41 19.38
N GLU A 11 -18.47 -11.81 20.55
CA GLU A 11 -18.47 -10.36 20.71
C GLU A 11 -17.10 -9.80 20.31
N ALA A 12 -17.11 -8.77 19.47
CA ALA A 12 -15.93 -8.01 19.12
C ALA A 12 -15.31 -7.42 20.39
N LYS A 13 -14.10 -7.84 20.75
CA LYS A 13 -13.29 -7.10 21.73
C LYS A 13 -12.90 -5.78 21.09
N ALA A 14 -13.49 -4.69 21.56
CA ALA A 14 -12.99 -3.36 21.31
C ALA A 14 -11.55 -3.28 21.84
N LEU A 15 -10.60 -2.96 20.96
CA LEU A 15 -9.24 -2.63 21.36
C LEU A 15 -9.27 -1.38 22.25
N SER A 16 -9.10 -1.54 23.57
CA SER A 16 -8.93 -0.40 24.48
C SER A 16 -7.45 -0.01 24.52
N LEU A 17 -7.12 1.11 23.89
CA LEU A 17 -5.75 1.65 23.75
C LEU A 17 -5.45 2.72 24.83
N PRO A 18 -4.24 2.78 25.40
CA PRO A 18 -3.79 3.88 26.24
C PRO A 18 -3.15 5.03 25.43
N VAL A 19 -3.74 6.22 25.56
CA VAL A 19 -3.19 7.59 25.57
C VAL A 19 -2.05 7.96 24.57
N TYR A 20 -2.45 8.25 23.33
CA TYR A 20 -2.15 9.48 22.55
C TYR A 20 -3.52 9.92 22.00
N PRO A 21 -3.76 11.09 21.33
CA PRO A 21 -4.99 11.22 20.57
C PRO A 21 -4.87 10.23 19.41
N SER A 22 -5.26 8.99 19.67
CA SER A 22 -5.40 7.94 18.68
C SER A 22 -6.23 8.57 17.57
N PRO A 23 -5.78 8.53 16.31
CA PRO A 23 -6.67 8.89 15.22
C PRO A 23 -7.98 8.14 15.47
N ASN A 24 -9.12 8.82 15.33
CA ASN A 24 -10.44 8.18 15.35
C ASN A 24 -10.54 7.28 14.13
N LEU A 25 -9.77 6.19 14.16
CA LEU A 25 -9.56 5.26 13.09
C LEU A 25 -10.79 4.36 13.08
N GLN A 26 -11.64 4.57 12.09
CA GLN A 26 -12.77 3.70 11.88
C GLN A 26 -12.26 2.47 11.13
N VAL A 27 -12.26 1.34 11.83
CA VAL A 27 -11.90 0.02 11.29
C VAL A 27 -13.12 -0.87 11.33
N TYR A 28 -13.41 -1.53 10.22
CA TYR A 28 -14.45 -2.54 10.13
C TYR A 28 -13.82 -3.91 9.97
N PHE A 29 -14.25 -4.85 10.81
CA PHE A 29 -13.80 -6.24 10.77
C PHE A 29 -14.94 -7.12 10.26
N GLY A 30 -14.62 -8.09 9.42
CA GLY A 30 -15.63 -9.00 8.90
C GLY A 30 -15.06 -10.16 8.10
N ARG A 31 -15.93 -10.83 7.37
CA ARG A 31 -15.58 -11.81 6.35
C ARG A 31 -16.05 -11.34 4.99
N TRP A 32 -15.21 -11.51 3.98
CA TRP A 32 -15.61 -11.20 2.61
C TRP A 32 -16.58 -12.28 2.10
N LEU A 33 -17.72 -11.85 1.56
CA LEU A 33 -18.79 -12.71 1.06
C LEU A 33 -18.45 -13.31 -0.32
N ILE A 34 -17.35 -14.06 -0.38
CA ILE A 34 -16.90 -14.86 -1.52
C ILE A 34 -16.55 -16.28 -1.05
N GLU A 35 -16.23 -17.17 -1.99
CA GLU A 35 -15.74 -18.51 -1.66
C GLU A 35 -14.48 -18.43 -0.76
N GLY A 36 -14.43 -19.29 0.27
CA GLY A 36 -13.40 -19.29 1.32
C GLY A 36 -13.66 -18.32 2.48
N GLY A 37 -14.52 -17.31 2.31
CA GLY A 37 -14.93 -16.38 3.38
C GLY A 37 -13.77 -15.75 4.17
N PRO A 38 -12.73 -15.20 3.52
CA PRO A 38 -11.53 -14.72 4.20
C PRO A 38 -11.85 -13.58 5.17
N LEU A 39 -11.10 -13.50 6.27
CA LEU A 39 -11.17 -12.38 7.21
C LEU A 39 -10.66 -11.10 6.53
N VAL A 40 -11.38 -10.00 6.74
CA VAL A 40 -11.04 -8.70 6.17
C VAL A 40 -11.06 -7.61 7.23
N VAL A 41 -10.16 -6.64 7.03
CA VAL A 41 -10.07 -5.40 7.79
C VAL A 41 -10.21 -4.26 6.79
N LEU A 42 -11.26 -3.46 6.94
CA LEU A 42 -11.50 -2.29 6.09
C LEU A 42 -11.19 -1.03 6.90
N LEU A 43 -10.25 -0.23 6.40
CA LEU A 43 -9.80 1.01 7.02
C LEU A 43 -10.54 2.17 6.35
N ASP A 44 -11.25 2.98 7.13
CA ASP A 44 -11.93 4.16 6.60
C ASP A 44 -10.93 5.30 6.38
N VAL A 45 -10.56 5.47 5.12
CA VAL A 45 -9.68 6.54 4.65
C VAL A 45 -10.34 7.92 4.83
N GLY A 46 -11.65 8.04 4.63
CA GLY A 46 -12.39 9.29 4.76
C GLY A 46 -12.43 9.80 6.20
N ALA A 47 -12.59 8.89 7.16
CA ALA A 47 -12.52 9.22 8.59
C ALA A 47 -11.14 9.79 9.01
N SER A 48 -10.10 9.56 8.21
CA SER A 48 -8.73 10.01 8.46
C SER A 48 -8.29 11.22 7.62
N ALA A 49 -9.19 11.80 6.83
CA ALA A 49 -8.86 12.91 5.92
C ALA A 49 -8.24 14.13 6.63
N TRP A 50 -8.59 14.35 7.90
CA TRP A 50 -8.02 15.42 8.73
C TRP A 50 -6.50 15.32 8.92
N ALA A 51 -5.91 14.12 8.77
CA ALA A 51 -4.48 13.87 8.96
C ALA A 51 -3.66 14.01 7.66
N LEU A 52 -4.33 14.21 6.51
CA LEU A 52 -3.70 14.12 5.18
C LEU A 52 -2.48 15.05 5.04
N GLU A 53 -2.62 16.33 5.37
CA GLU A 53 -1.55 17.31 5.20
C GLU A 53 -0.32 16.97 6.05
N ARG A 54 -0.54 16.54 7.30
CA ARG A 54 0.54 16.07 8.18
C ARG A 54 1.26 14.86 7.58
N TRP A 55 0.51 13.87 7.12
CA TRP A 55 1.07 12.63 6.58
C TRP A 55 1.75 12.82 5.22
N LYS A 56 1.31 13.80 4.42
CA LYS A 56 2.06 14.24 3.23
C LYS A 56 3.42 14.84 3.60
N GLY A 57 3.47 15.68 4.65
CA GLY A 57 4.73 16.22 5.17
C GLY A 57 5.66 15.10 5.63
N GLU A 58 5.17 14.17 6.44
CA GLU A 58 5.97 13.02 6.89
C GLU A 58 6.42 12.12 5.74
N LEU A 59 5.58 11.91 4.72
CA LEU A 59 5.95 11.15 3.52
C LEU A 59 7.07 11.84 2.73
N TRP A 60 7.04 13.17 2.62
CA TRP A 60 8.12 13.95 2.02
C TRP A 60 9.42 13.79 2.82
N ASP A 61 9.37 13.99 4.13
CA ASP A 61 10.56 13.92 4.99
C ASP A 61 11.19 12.51 5.00
N THR A 62 10.36 11.47 4.86
CA THR A 62 10.79 10.08 4.96
C THR A 62 11.21 9.48 3.61
N CYS A 63 10.46 9.76 2.56
CA CYS A 63 10.59 9.10 1.26
C CYS A 63 10.92 10.07 0.11
N ASN A 64 10.93 11.37 0.35
CA ASN A 64 11.10 12.43 -0.66
C ASN A 64 10.04 12.35 -1.78
N ILE A 65 8.80 12.01 -1.43
CA ILE A 65 7.66 11.90 -2.36
C ILE A 65 6.65 13.01 -2.05
N GLY A 66 6.55 13.99 -2.95
CA GLY A 66 5.53 15.04 -2.88
C GLY A 66 4.23 14.60 -3.56
N VAL A 67 3.09 14.85 -2.93
CA VAL A 67 1.76 14.51 -3.48
C VAL A 67 0.91 15.78 -3.64
N PRO A 68 0.50 16.14 -4.88
CA PRO A 68 -0.30 17.34 -5.12
C PRO A 68 -1.68 17.26 -4.43
N TRP A 69 -2.23 18.41 -4.05
CA TRP A 69 -3.51 18.47 -3.32
C TRP A 69 -4.70 17.97 -4.16
N TYR A 70 -4.68 18.21 -5.47
CA TYR A 70 -5.80 17.88 -6.36
C TYR A 70 -5.91 16.39 -6.70
N ASP A 71 -4.85 15.60 -6.47
CA ASP A 71 -4.85 14.18 -6.83
C ASP A 71 -5.46 13.33 -5.71
N ARG A 72 -6.77 13.10 -5.82
CA ARG A 72 -7.53 12.32 -4.84
C ARG A 72 -7.03 10.88 -4.69
N GLU A 73 -6.68 10.20 -5.78
CA GLU A 73 -6.23 8.80 -5.71
C GLU A 73 -4.89 8.69 -4.96
N ALA A 74 -3.96 9.61 -5.24
CA ALA A 74 -2.70 9.65 -4.52
C ALA A 74 -2.91 10.06 -3.05
N ASN A 75 -3.82 10.98 -2.75
CA ASN A 75 -4.18 11.35 -1.38
C ASN A 75 -4.75 10.16 -0.59
N ASP A 76 -5.69 9.42 -1.19
CA ASP A 76 -6.31 8.25 -0.56
C ASP A 76 -5.26 7.13 -0.34
N ALA A 77 -4.32 6.96 -1.28
CA ALA A 77 -3.20 6.02 -1.13
C ALA A 77 -2.23 6.42 0.00
N VAL A 78 -1.97 7.72 0.21
CA VAL A 78 -1.20 8.20 1.37
C VAL A 78 -1.93 7.83 2.65
N LEU A 79 -3.19 8.23 2.80
CA LEU A 79 -3.98 7.92 3.99
C LEU A 79 -4.02 6.41 4.26
N PHE A 80 -4.35 5.61 3.25
CA PHE A 80 -4.41 4.15 3.37
C PHE A 80 -3.06 3.54 3.78
N GLY A 81 -1.95 4.02 3.22
CA GLY A 81 -0.61 3.55 3.58
C GLY A 81 -0.25 3.83 5.04
N PHE A 82 -0.56 5.04 5.53
CA PHE A 82 -0.34 5.39 6.94
C PHE A 82 -1.21 4.56 7.88
N LEU A 83 -2.49 4.38 7.56
CA LEU A 83 -3.41 3.56 8.33
C LEU A 83 -3.00 2.09 8.39
N THR A 84 -2.59 1.53 7.24
CA THR A 84 -2.11 0.14 7.17
C THR A 84 -0.84 -0.05 7.99
N THR A 85 0.10 0.90 7.91
CA THR A 85 1.33 0.86 8.70
C THR A 85 1.06 0.97 10.20
N TRP A 86 0.14 1.85 10.59
CA TRP A 86 -0.31 1.97 11.96
C TRP A 86 -0.91 0.65 12.45
N PHE A 87 -1.87 0.10 11.71
CA PHE A 87 -2.54 -1.15 12.05
C PHE A 87 -1.55 -2.30 12.24
N LEU A 88 -0.59 -2.48 11.32
CA LEU A 88 0.44 -3.50 11.44
C LEU A 88 1.33 -3.28 12.68
N GLY A 89 1.69 -2.03 12.98
CA GLY A 89 2.46 -1.69 14.18
C GLY A 89 1.72 -2.02 15.47
N GLU A 90 0.44 -1.67 15.56
CA GLU A 90 -0.43 -1.98 16.71
C GLU A 90 -0.65 -3.49 16.87
N PHE A 91 -0.93 -4.18 15.76
CA PHE A 91 -1.08 -5.63 15.76
C PHE A 91 0.16 -6.33 16.34
N LEU A 92 1.35 -5.91 15.91
CA LEU A 92 2.62 -6.44 16.43
C LEU A 92 2.84 -6.08 17.90
N ALA A 93 2.51 -4.86 18.32
CA ALA A 93 2.69 -4.40 19.70
C ALA A 93 1.77 -5.12 20.70
N GLN A 94 0.59 -5.54 20.25
CA GLN A 94 -0.42 -6.20 21.08
C GLN A 94 -0.38 -7.73 21.00
N SER A 95 0.45 -8.29 20.13
CA SER A 95 0.64 -9.73 20.05
C SER A 95 1.50 -10.18 21.24
N GLU A 96 0.95 -11.06 22.10
CA GLU A 96 1.68 -11.63 23.25
C GLU A 96 2.86 -12.47 22.80
N GLU A 97 2.65 -13.29 21.77
CA GLU A 97 3.71 -13.96 21.01
C GLU A 97 4.27 -12.97 19.98
N LYS A 98 5.54 -13.11 19.57
CA LYS A 98 6.13 -12.27 18.50
C LYS A 98 5.97 -12.97 17.15
N PRO A 99 4.84 -12.81 16.43
CA PRO A 99 4.60 -13.55 15.21
C PRO A 99 5.55 -13.12 14.10
N HIS A 100 5.85 -14.05 13.18
CA HIS A 100 6.41 -13.71 11.89
C HIS A 100 5.29 -13.23 10.97
N VAL A 101 5.24 -11.92 10.72
CA VAL A 101 4.21 -11.28 9.89
C VAL A 101 4.74 -11.04 8.48
N VAL A 102 3.93 -11.43 7.48
CA VAL A 102 4.15 -11.08 6.08
C VAL A 102 3.06 -10.09 5.66
N ALA A 103 3.46 -8.92 5.17
CA ALA A 103 2.58 -7.91 4.61
C ALA A 103 2.77 -7.84 3.09
N HIS A 104 1.74 -8.24 2.35
CA HIS A 104 1.76 -8.30 0.89
C HIS A 104 0.92 -7.14 0.33
N PHE A 105 1.57 -6.25 -0.40
CA PHE A 105 0.97 -5.07 -1.00
C PHE A 105 0.82 -5.28 -2.51
N HIS A 106 -0.39 -5.07 -3.01
CA HIS A 106 -0.70 -5.13 -4.43
C HIS A 106 -0.92 -3.72 -4.96
N GLU A 107 -0.17 -3.36 -6.00
CA GLU A 107 -0.17 -2.06 -6.67
C GLU A 107 0.29 -0.85 -5.85
N TRP A 108 0.67 0.20 -6.59
CA TRP A 108 1.23 1.43 -6.03
C TRP A 108 0.27 2.16 -5.07
N LEU A 109 -1.05 2.00 -5.25
CA LEU A 109 -2.07 2.56 -4.36
C LEU A 109 -1.94 2.04 -2.91
N ALA A 110 -1.49 0.81 -2.72
CA ALA A 110 -1.19 0.24 -1.40
C ALA A 110 0.29 0.43 -1.00
N GLY A 111 1.15 0.81 -1.94
CA GLY A 111 2.61 0.81 -1.80
C GLY A 111 3.17 1.73 -0.72
N ILE A 112 2.47 2.82 -0.36
CA ILE A 112 2.93 3.72 0.71
C ILE A 112 3.04 3.00 2.05
N GLY A 113 2.11 2.08 2.36
CA GLY A 113 2.17 1.32 3.60
C GLY A 113 3.44 0.46 3.68
N LEU A 114 3.87 -0.09 2.55
CA LEU A 114 5.13 -0.82 2.46
C LEU A 114 6.34 0.09 2.74
N CYS A 115 6.41 1.25 2.08
CA CYS A 115 7.50 2.20 2.26
C CYS A 115 7.65 2.60 3.73
N LEU A 116 6.53 2.92 4.38
CA LEU A 116 6.50 3.32 5.79
C LEU A 116 6.84 2.16 6.73
N CYS A 117 6.40 0.93 6.45
CA CYS A 117 6.82 -0.26 7.22
C CYS A 117 8.35 -0.40 7.23
N ARG A 118 9.00 -0.15 6.08
CA ARG A 118 10.46 -0.21 5.94
C ARG A 118 11.16 0.96 6.62
N ALA A 119 10.67 2.17 6.42
CA ALA A 119 11.23 3.37 7.03
C ALA A 119 11.16 3.33 8.57
N ARG A 120 10.04 2.86 9.12
CA ARG A 120 9.82 2.70 10.56
C ARG A 120 10.41 1.41 11.14
N ARG A 121 11.05 0.58 10.30
CA ARG A 121 11.67 -0.70 10.69
C ARG A 121 10.71 -1.63 11.45
N LEU A 122 9.46 -1.71 11.00
CA LEU A 122 8.52 -2.65 11.58
C LEU A 122 9.02 -4.10 11.35
N PRO A 123 8.87 -5.02 12.32
CA PRO A 123 9.27 -6.42 12.18
C PRO A 123 8.28 -7.21 11.30
N VAL A 124 8.09 -6.76 10.05
CA VAL A 124 7.26 -7.39 9.02
C VAL A 124 8.10 -7.68 7.78
N ALA A 125 7.95 -8.88 7.22
CA ALA A 125 8.43 -9.17 5.87
C ALA A 125 7.45 -8.54 4.86
N THR A 126 7.96 -7.90 3.82
CA THR A 126 7.12 -7.15 2.86
C THR A 126 7.28 -7.68 1.45
N ILE A 127 6.16 -7.90 0.79
CA ILE A 127 6.08 -8.31 -0.61
C ILE A 127 5.35 -7.22 -1.38
N PHE A 128 5.88 -6.83 -2.53
CA PHE A 128 5.19 -5.95 -3.48
C PHE A 128 4.90 -6.70 -4.77
N THR A 129 3.65 -6.68 -5.22
CA THR A 129 3.27 -7.14 -6.55
C THR A 129 2.67 -5.98 -7.33
N THR A 130 3.30 -5.65 -8.45
CA THR A 130 2.67 -4.81 -9.48
C THR A 130 2.12 -5.71 -10.58
N HIS A 131 0.87 -5.47 -10.95
CA HIS A 131 0.15 -6.16 -12.03
C HIS A 131 0.39 -5.46 -13.37
N ALA A 132 0.72 -4.17 -13.35
CA ALA A 132 1.20 -3.42 -14.52
C ALA A 132 2.01 -2.20 -14.07
N THR A 133 3.01 -1.79 -14.85
CA THR A 133 3.75 -0.56 -14.56
C THR A 133 2.94 0.67 -14.94
N LEU A 134 2.92 1.70 -14.09
CA LEU A 134 2.18 2.95 -14.36
C LEU A 134 2.65 3.57 -15.68
N LEU A 135 3.97 3.77 -15.84
CA LEU A 135 4.55 4.32 -17.06
C LEU A 135 4.27 3.45 -18.30
N GLY A 136 4.33 2.12 -18.18
CA GLY A 136 4.07 1.21 -19.30
C GLY A 136 2.67 1.40 -19.88
N ARG A 137 1.65 1.57 -19.04
CA ARG A 137 0.28 1.85 -19.48
C ARG A 137 0.17 3.12 -20.32
N TYR A 138 0.86 4.19 -19.93
CA TYR A 138 0.82 5.46 -20.67
C TYR A 138 1.68 5.46 -21.92
N LEU A 139 2.83 4.77 -21.91
CA LEU A 139 3.74 4.71 -23.05
C LEU A 139 3.15 3.86 -24.18
N CYS A 140 2.49 2.74 -23.86
CA CYS A 140 1.80 1.90 -24.85
C CYS A 140 0.66 2.63 -25.58
N ALA A 141 -0.02 3.57 -24.91
CA ALA A 141 -1.10 4.35 -25.53
C ALA A 141 -0.58 5.38 -26.55
N GLY A 142 0.71 5.73 -26.52
CA GLY A 142 1.31 6.80 -27.30
C GLY A 142 1.85 6.42 -28.69
N ALA A 143 1.59 5.20 -29.17
CA ALA A 143 2.04 4.69 -30.49
C ALA A 143 3.56 4.72 -30.75
N VAL A 144 4.37 4.63 -29.70
CA VAL A 144 5.82 4.44 -29.80
C VAL A 144 6.12 2.95 -29.86
N ASP A 145 7.18 2.55 -30.56
CA ASP A 145 7.72 1.19 -30.51
C ASP A 145 8.27 0.90 -29.08
N PHE A 146 7.35 0.57 -28.18
CA PHE A 146 7.55 0.62 -26.73
C PHE A 146 8.58 -0.39 -26.26
N TYR A 147 8.40 -1.67 -26.62
CA TYR A 147 9.27 -2.75 -26.14
C TYR A 147 10.69 -2.64 -26.68
N ASN A 148 10.87 -2.18 -27.92
CA ASN A 148 12.21 -2.01 -28.50
C ASN A 148 12.97 -0.80 -27.95
N ASN A 149 12.29 0.12 -27.27
CA ASN A 149 12.89 1.36 -26.73
C ASN A 149 12.87 1.44 -25.20
N LEU A 150 12.51 0.36 -24.49
CA LEU A 150 12.40 0.34 -23.03
C LEU A 150 13.65 0.88 -22.31
N GLU A 151 14.84 0.54 -22.82
CA GLU A 151 16.13 0.97 -22.26
C GLU A 151 16.39 2.46 -22.43
N ASN A 152 15.78 3.10 -23.43
CA ASN A 152 16.07 4.47 -23.84
C ASN A 152 15.16 5.51 -23.18
N PHE A 153 14.09 5.10 -22.50
CA PHE A 153 13.16 6.03 -21.86
C PHE A 153 13.78 6.72 -20.64
N ASN A 154 13.74 8.05 -20.65
CA ASN A 154 13.95 8.85 -19.46
C ASN A 154 12.64 8.86 -18.64
N VAL A 155 12.55 7.93 -17.69
CA VAL A 155 11.37 7.69 -16.85
C VAL A 155 10.87 8.94 -16.11
N ASP A 156 11.78 9.80 -15.64
CA ASP A 156 11.42 11.00 -14.89
C ASP A 156 10.79 12.04 -15.82
N LYS A 157 11.37 12.21 -17.02
CA LYS A 157 10.82 13.07 -18.09
C LYS A 157 9.45 12.56 -18.54
N GLU A 158 9.34 11.28 -18.88
CA GLU A 158 8.09 10.69 -19.39
C GLU A 158 6.95 10.79 -18.36
N ALA A 159 7.26 10.59 -17.08
CA ALA A 159 6.28 10.73 -16.00
C ALA A 159 5.91 12.19 -15.74
N GLY A 160 6.88 13.11 -15.84
CA GLY A 160 6.67 14.55 -15.71
C GLY A 160 5.78 15.14 -16.81
N GLU A 161 6.07 14.83 -18.07
CA GLU A 161 5.27 15.30 -19.22
C GLU A 161 3.81 14.84 -19.15
N ARG A 162 3.56 13.68 -18.52
CA ARG A 162 2.22 13.12 -18.33
C ARG A 162 1.57 13.51 -17.01
N GLN A 163 2.23 14.33 -16.19
CA GLN A 163 1.74 14.78 -14.88
C GLN A 163 1.43 13.63 -13.92
N ILE A 164 2.22 12.54 -13.98
CA ILE A 164 2.09 11.35 -13.12
C ILE A 164 3.37 11.07 -12.32
N TYR A 165 4.32 12.01 -12.29
CA TYR A 165 5.61 11.83 -11.63
C TYR A 165 5.49 11.42 -10.16
N HIS A 166 4.60 12.04 -9.39
CA HIS A 166 4.35 11.67 -8.00
C HIS A 166 3.84 10.23 -7.85
N ARG A 167 2.90 9.79 -8.69
CA ARG A 167 2.39 8.41 -8.70
C ARG A 167 3.48 7.40 -9.09
N TYR A 168 4.30 7.75 -10.09
CA TYR A 168 5.47 6.95 -10.49
C TYR A 168 6.48 6.81 -9.33
N CYS A 169 6.75 7.90 -8.59
CA CYS A 169 7.61 7.85 -7.41
C CYS A 169 7.04 6.92 -6.34
N MET A 170 5.72 6.91 -6.11
CA MET A 170 5.07 5.99 -5.17
C MET A 170 5.23 4.53 -5.60
N GLU A 171 5.02 4.22 -6.87
CA GLU A 171 5.20 2.88 -7.44
C GLU A 171 6.65 2.41 -7.33
N ARG A 172 7.60 3.24 -7.77
CA ARG A 172 9.03 2.94 -7.73
C ARG A 172 9.52 2.77 -6.30
N ALA A 173 9.11 3.64 -5.37
CA ALA A 173 9.48 3.52 -3.97
C ALA A 173 8.97 2.19 -3.38
N ALA A 174 7.71 1.81 -3.63
CA ALA A 174 7.17 0.55 -3.16
C ALA A 174 7.96 -0.66 -3.71
N ALA A 175 8.29 -0.63 -5.01
CA ALA A 175 9.12 -1.66 -5.64
C ALA A 175 10.51 -1.76 -5.01
N HIS A 176 11.19 -0.64 -4.71
CA HIS A 176 12.54 -0.66 -4.13
C HIS A 176 12.56 -0.95 -2.63
N CYS A 177 11.56 -0.54 -1.88
CA CYS A 177 11.49 -0.78 -0.44
C CYS A 177 11.15 -2.24 -0.10
N ALA A 178 10.50 -2.98 -0.99
CA ALA A 178 10.02 -4.34 -0.72
C ALA A 178 11.17 -5.32 -0.45
N HIS A 179 10.97 -6.28 0.47
CA HIS A 179 11.91 -7.39 0.60
C HIS A 179 11.85 -8.26 -0.65
N VAL A 180 10.63 -8.61 -1.08
CA VAL A 180 10.36 -9.35 -2.31
C VAL A 180 9.56 -8.48 -3.26
N PHE A 181 10.04 -8.34 -4.50
CA PHE A 181 9.33 -7.65 -5.57
C PHE A 181 8.86 -8.69 -6.60
N THR A 182 7.62 -8.60 -7.06
CA THR A 182 7.04 -9.55 -8.00
C THR A 182 6.19 -8.83 -9.04
N THR A 183 6.01 -9.50 -10.18
CA THR A 183 5.06 -9.08 -11.23
C THR A 183 4.23 -10.28 -11.64
N VAL A 184 3.12 -10.05 -12.34
CA VAL A 184 2.19 -11.11 -12.74
C VAL A 184 2.58 -11.85 -14.02
N SER A 185 3.60 -11.37 -14.74
CA SER A 185 4.05 -11.98 -15.99
C SER A 185 5.50 -11.63 -16.31
N GLN A 186 6.14 -12.44 -17.17
CA GLN A 186 7.51 -12.19 -17.61
C GLN A 186 7.64 -10.89 -18.42
N ILE A 187 6.62 -10.52 -19.20
CA ILE A 187 6.65 -9.28 -19.98
C ILE A 187 6.60 -8.05 -19.06
N THR A 188 5.73 -8.08 -18.04
CA THR A 188 5.68 -7.05 -17.00
C THR A 188 6.97 -7.01 -16.18
N ALA A 189 7.65 -8.14 -15.98
CA ALA A 189 8.95 -8.16 -15.31
C ALA A 189 10.03 -7.41 -16.09
N ILE A 190 10.04 -7.54 -17.42
CA ILE A 190 10.94 -6.80 -18.31
C ILE A 190 10.62 -5.30 -18.25
N GLU A 191 9.34 -4.92 -18.30
CA GLU A 191 8.94 -3.51 -18.13
C GLU A 191 9.41 -2.97 -16.77
N ALA A 192 9.14 -3.66 -15.68
CA ALA A 192 9.48 -3.23 -14.32
C ALA A 192 11.00 -3.07 -14.14
N GLN A 193 11.81 -3.96 -14.72
CA GLN A 193 13.27 -3.83 -14.71
C GLN A 193 13.71 -2.48 -15.30
N HIS A 194 13.12 -2.06 -16.42
CA HIS A 194 13.52 -0.84 -17.13
C HIS A 194 12.84 0.42 -16.60
N LEU A 195 11.56 0.35 -16.21
CA LEU A 195 10.77 1.50 -15.81
C LEU A 195 10.84 1.75 -14.30
N LEU A 196 10.81 0.70 -13.49
CA LEU A 196 10.94 0.79 -12.02
C LEU A 196 12.38 0.61 -11.54
N LYS A 197 13.32 0.29 -12.44
CA LYS A 197 14.75 0.17 -12.13
C LYS A 197 15.05 -0.90 -11.08
N ARG A 198 14.20 -1.93 -10.98
CA ARG A 198 14.39 -3.11 -10.13
C ARG A 198 13.88 -4.33 -10.88
N LYS A 199 14.71 -5.36 -11.02
CA LYS A 199 14.27 -6.65 -11.52
C LYS A 199 13.44 -7.35 -10.42
N PRO A 200 12.21 -7.82 -10.72
CA PRO A 200 11.46 -8.68 -9.81
C PRO A 200 12.21 -9.97 -9.51
#